data_AF-A0A4R8ITK2-F1
#
_entry.id   AF-A0A4R8ITK2-F1
#
_cell.length_a   1.000
_cell.length_b   1.000
_cell.length_c   1.000
_cell.angle_alpha   90.00
_cell.angle_beta   90.00
_cell.angle_gamma   90.00
#
_symmetry.space_group_name_H-M   'P 1'
#
loop_
_entity.id
_entity.type
_entity.pdbx_description
1 polymer ?
#
loop_
_entity_poly.entity_id
_entity_poly.type
_entity_poly.pdbx_seq_one_letter_code
_entity_poly.pdbx_strand_id
1 'polypeptide(L)'
;MTDSVGEKGSRLLDEAAHLCDMLRMAHSTAHRMQMELHGKSYDRISEIGAQLHDLRVVCNSLFDDVANEVEEMDSGEQDSGNPSDTQK
;
A
#
# COMPACT_ATOMS: atom_id res chain seq x y z
N MET A 1 -11.42 -13.77 21.23
CA MET A 1 -10.54 -14.24 20.14
C MET A 1 -9.69 -13.04 19.77
N THR A 2 -8.39 -13.12 19.99
CA THR A 2 -7.43 -12.11 19.53
C THR A 2 -6.98 -12.54 18.14
N ASP A 3 -7.22 -11.70 17.13
CA ASP A 3 -6.74 -11.92 15.76
C ASP A 3 -5.23 -12.22 15.79
N SER A 4 -4.81 -13.21 15.00
CA SER A 4 -3.38 -13.54 14.89
C SER A 4 -2.59 -12.39 14.26
N VAL A 5 -1.28 -12.37 14.46
CA VAL A 5 -0.40 -11.36 13.87
C VAL A 5 -0.51 -11.40 12.34
N GLY A 6 -0.54 -12.60 11.74
CA GLY A 6 -0.77 -12.78 10.31
C GLY A 6 -2.12 -12.24 9.81
N GLU A 7 -3.21 -12.41 10.56
CA GLU A 7 -4.53 -11.85 10.16
C GLU A 7 -4.54 -10.33 10.18
N LYS A 8 -3.86 -9.70 11.15
CA LYS A 8 -3.74 -8.23 11.23
C LYS A 8 -2.85 -7.70 10.12
N GLY A 9 -1.72 -8.36 9.85
CA GLY A 9 -0.81 -8.00 8.78
C GLY A 9 -1.47 -8.08 7.40
N SER A 10 -2.21 -9.17 7.13
CA SER A 10 -2.98 -9.32 5.90
C SER A 10 -4.01 -8.20 5.70
N ARG A 11 -4.75 -7.82 6.74
CA ARG A 11 -5.73 -6.72 6.65
C ARG A 11 -5.08 -5.37 6.34
N LEU A 12 -3.94 -5.07 6.95
CA LEU A 12 -3.21 -3.83 6.69
C LEU A 12 -2.68 -3.78 5.25
N LEU A 13 -2.18 -4.91 4.74
CA LEU A 13 -1.75 -5.02 3.35
C LEU A 13 -2.91 -4.84 2.36
N ASP A 14 -4.07 -5.42 2.65
CA ASP A 14 -5.27 -5.26 1.83
C ASP A 14 -5.73 -3.78 1.79
N GLU A 15 -5.72 -3.11 2.94
CA GLU A 15 -6.07 -1.68 3.03
C GLU A 15 -5.07 -0.79 2.28
N ALA A 16 -3.77 -1.05 2.42
CA ALA A 16 -2.72 -0.33 1.70
C ALA A 16 -2.81 -0.57 0.17
N ALA A 17 -3.05 -1.81 -0.26
CA ALA A 17 -3.27 -2.15 -1.67
C ALA A 17 -4.49 -1.40 -2.24
N HIS A 18 -5.59 -1.34 -1.49
CA HIS A 18 -6.79 -0.62 -1.89
C HIS A 18 -6.51 0.89 -2.05
N LEU A 19 -5.74 1.50 -1.14
CA LEU A 19 -5.35 2.90 -1.26
C LEU A 19 -4.52 3.17 -2.52
N CYS A 20 -3.53 2.30 -2.81
CA CYS A 20 -2.74 2.36 -4.05
C CYS A 20 -3.62 2.31 -5.30
N ASP A 21 -4.62 1.43 -5.32
CA ASP A 21 -5.52 1.30 -6.45
C ASP A 21 -6.44 2.52 -6.63
N MET A 22 -6.97 3.07 -5.54
CA MET A 22 -7.76 4.31 -5.60
C MET A 22 -6.94 5.47 -6.18
N LEU A 23 -5.69 5.64 -5.75
CA LEU A 23 -4.80 6.67 -6.28
C LEU A 23 -4.46 6.45 -7.75
N ARG A 24 -4.25 5.19 -8.16
CA ARG A 24 -4.04 4.83 -9.57
C ARG A 24 -5.24 5.21 -10.43
N MET A 25 -6.46 4.91 -9.97
CA MET A 25 -7.70 5.25 -10.67
C MET A 25 -7.95 6.75 -10.73
N ALA A 26 -7.70 7.47 -9.63
CA ALA A 26 -7.82 8.92 -9.57
C ALA A 26 -6.84 9.59 -10.54
N HIS A 27 -5.57 9.20 -10.52
CA HIS A 27 -4.54 9.72 -11.43
C HIS A 27 -4.90 9.45 -12.90
N SER A 28 -5.35 8.24 -13.24
CA SER A 28 -5.82 7.91 -14.60
C SER A 28 -7.01 8.76 -15.03
N THR A 29 -7.92 9.08 -14.11
CA THR A 29 -9.08 9.92 -14.38
C THR A 29 -8.68 11.38 -14.61
N ALA A 30 -7.77 11.91 -13.80
CA ALA A 30 -7.21 13.25 -13.99
C ALA A 30 -6.53 13.38 -15.36
N HIS A 31 -5.74 12.38 -15.77
CA HIS A 31 -5.11 12.35 -17.09
C HIS A 31 -6.14 12.33 -18.24
N ARG A 32 -7.24 11.57 -18.11
CA ARG A 32 -8.33 11.58 -19.12
C ARG A 32 -8.98 12.96 -19.22
N MET A 33 -9.31 13.56 -18.09
CA MET A 33 -9.87 14.92 -18.04
C MET A 33 -8.91 15.96 -18.66
N GLN A 34 -7.61 15.82 -18.43
CA GLN A 34 -6.58 16.68 -19.02
C GLN A 34 -6.57 16.62 -20.56
N MET A 35 -6.88 15.47 -21.16
CA MET A 35 -6.96 15.32 -22.62
C MET A 35 -8.21 15.99 -23.22
N GLU A 36 -9.26 16.17 -22.43
CA GLU A 36 -10.54 16.73 -22.88
C GLU A 36 -10.71 18.22 -22.53
N LEU A 37 -9.96 18.72 -21.54
CA LEU A 37 -10.06 20.09 -21.05
C LEU A 37 -9.01 21.02 -21.66
N HIS A 38 -9.32 22.32 -21.68
CA HIS A 38 -8.44 23.37 -22.19
C HIS A 38 -8.43 24.61 -21.28
N GLY A 39 -7.41 25.45 -21.43
CA GLY A 39 -7.27 26.70 -20.65
C GLY A 39 -7.12 26.44 -19.15
N LYS A 40 -7.70 27.32 -18.31
CA LYS A 40 -7.52 27.25 -16.84
C LYS A 40 -7.94 25.91 -16.21
N SER A 41 -8.92 25.21 -16.81
CA SER A 41 -9.34 23.90 -16.34
C SER A 41 -8.30 22.81 -16.62
N TYR A 42 -7.56 22.93 -17.73
CA TYR A 42 -6.42 22.08 -18.05
C TYR A 42 -5.30 22.27 -17.02
N ASP A 43 -4.95 23.52 -16.72
CA ASP A 43 -3.85 23.82 -15.78
C ASP A 43 -4.16 23.22 -14.40
N ARG A 44 -5.39 23.42 -13.92
CA ARG A 44 -5.82 22.89 -12.62
C ARG A 44 -5.85 21.36 -12.57
N ILE A 45 -6.29 20.68 -13.62
CA ILE A 45 -6.30 19.21 -13.64
C ILE A 45 -4.89 18.64 -13.79
N SER A 46 -3.99 19.36 -14.48
CA SER A 46 -2.57 19.01 -14.56
C SER A 46 -1.91 19.08 -13.19
N GLU A 47 -2.18 20.13 -12.40
CA GLU A 47 -1.71 20.25 -11.02
C GLU A 47 -2.23 19.11 -10.13
N ILE A 48 -3.53 18.80 -10.23
CA ILE A 48 -4.15 17.67 -9.50
C ILE A 48 -3.50 16.35 -9.92
N GLY A 49 -3.25 16.15 -11.21
CA GLY A 49 -2.58 14.97 -11.75
C GLY A 49 -1.19 14.76 -11.14
N ALA A 50 -0.40 15.83 -11.05
CA ALA A 50 0.92 15.78 -10.42
C ALA A 50 0.83 15.42 -8.92
N GLN A 51 -0.09 16.05 -8.18
CA GLN A 51 -0.30 15.74 -6.76
C GLN A 51 -0.72 14.27 -6.53
N LEU A 52 -1.59 13.74 -7.39
CA LEU A 52 -2.02 12.34 -7.33
C LEU A 52 -0.87 11.39 -7.68
N HIS A 53 0.02 11.77 -8.60
CA HIS A 53 1.23 11.02 -8.89
C HIS A 53 2.15 10.93 -7.67
N ASP A 54 2.46 12.08 -7.06
CA ASP A 54 3.33 12.15 -5.88
C ASP A 54 2.75 11.33 -4.73
N LEU A 55 1.44 11.48 -4.47
CA LEU A 55 0.75 10.71 -3.42
C LEU A 55 0.78 9.20 -3.71
N ARG A 56 0.67 8.79 -4.98
CA ARG A 56 0.80 7.38 -5.36
C ARG A 56 2.19 6.83 -5.09
N VAL A 57 3.24 7.62 -5.35
CA VAL A 57 4.63 7.23 -5.05
C VAL A 57 4.80 7.02 -3.54
N VAL A 58 4.30 7.95 -2.72
CA VAL A 58 4.33 7.83 -1.25
C VAL A 58 3.53 6.62 -0.78
N CYS A 59 2.35 6.38 -1.34
CA CYS A 59 1.50 5.24 -0.98
C CYS A 59 2.15 3.89 -1.31
N ASN A 60 2.83 3.78 -2.46
CA ASN A 60 3.58 2.58 -2.81
C ASN A 60 4.73 2.33 -1.82
N SER A 61 5.47 3.38 -1.43
CA SER A 61 6.51 3.26 -0.41
C SER A 61 5.94 2.78 0.92
N LEU A 62 4.80 3.33 1.35
CA LEU A 62 4.12 2.89 2.56
C LEU A 62 3.67 1.42 2.46
N PHE A 63 3.18 0.99 1.31
CA PHE A 63 2.82 -0.41 1.08
C PHE A 63 4.03 -1.32 1.25
N ASP A 64 5.18 -0.97 0.66
CA ASP A 64 6.42 -1.73 0.78
C ASP A 64 6.90 -1.77 2.25
N ASP A 65 6.83 -0.66 2.97
CA ASP A 65 7.15 -0.59 4.39
C ASP A 65 6.25 -1.51 5.23
N VAL A 66 4.92 -1.48 4.99
CA VAL A 66 3.97 -2.37 5.67
C VAL A 66 4.23 -3.84 5.32
N ALA A 67 4.59 -4.15 4.07
CA ALA A 67 4.91 -5.52 3.67
C ALA A 67 6.14 -6.06 4.39
N ASN A 68 7.19 -5.25 4.51
CA ASN A 68 8.39 -5.63 5.26
C ASN A 68 8.07 -5.88 6.75
N GLU A 69 7.30 -4.99 7.38
CA GLU A 69 6.91 -5.15 8.79
C GLU A 69 6.07 -6.42 9.01
N VAL A 70 5.15 -6.74 8.09
CA VAL A 70 4.35 -7.97 8.15
C VAL A 70 5.22 -9.22 7.98
N GLU A 71 6.22 -9.19 7.10
CA GLU A 71 7.17 -10.28 6.90
C GLU A 71 8.07 -10.48 8.14
N GLU A 72 8.55 -9.41 8.76
CA GLU A 72 9.32 -9.46 10.01
C GLU A 72 8.49 -10.03 11.16
N MET A 73 7.23 -9.62 11.26
CA MET A 73 6.28 -10.14 12.24
C MET A 73 6.04 -11.65 12.09
N ASP A 74 5.87 -12.16 10.86
CA ASP A 74 5.68 -13.59 10.59
C ASP A 74 6.96 -14.40 10.85
N SER A 75 8.12 -13.84 10.49
CA SER A 75 9.44 -14.47 10.70
C SER A 75 9.83 -14.58 12.17
N GLY A 76 9.48 -13.57 12.99
CA GLY A 76 9.71 -13.57 14.44
C GLY A 76 8.84 -14.59 15.21
N GLU A 77 7.65 -14.91 14.70
CA GLU A 77 6.81 -15.98 15.26
C GLU A 77 7.39 -17.38 14.95
N GLN A 78 8.08 -17.57 13.83
CA GLN A 78 8.69 -18.86 13.47
C GLN A 78 9.96 -19.21 14.28
N ASP A 79 10.78 -18.23 14.66
CA ASP A 79 12.06 -18.45 15.38
C ASP A 79 11.87 -18.79 16.88
N SER A 80 10.67 -18.55 17.43
CA SER A 80 10.35 -18.93 18.81
C SER A 80 9.85 -20.39 18.97
N GLY A 81 9.85 -21.16 17.87
CA GLY A 81 9.57 -22.61 17.82
C GLY A 81 10.73 -23.47 18.34
N ASN A 82 10.87 -23.53 19.67
CA ASN A 82 11.68 -24.46 20.48
C ASN A 82 12.29 -25.72 19.79
N PRO A 83 13.63 -25.82 19.63
CA PRO A 83 14.32 -27.07 19.33
C PRO A 83 14.64 -27.79 20.65
N SER A 84 13.66 -28.47 21.25
CA SER A 84 13.91 -29.34 22.39
C SER A 84 12.88 -30.46 22.44
N ASP A 85 13.12 -31.50 21.65
CA ASP A 85 12.85 -32.89 22.06
C ASP A 85 13.44 -33.87 21.04
N THR A 86 14.76 -34.02 21.08
CA THR A 86 15.40 -35.26 20.59
C THR A 86 16.64 -35.58 21.42
N GLN A 87 16.43 -35.85 22.71
CA GLN A 87 17.38 -36.62 23.52
C GLN A 87 16.61 -37.53 24.48
N LYS A 88 16.32 -38.77 24.08
CA LYS A 88 16.97 -40.00 24.55
C LYS A 88 16.21 -41.24 24.12
#